data_AF-A0A7C0VDU8-F1
#
_entry.id   AF-A0A7C0VDU8-F1
#
_cell.length_a   1.000
_cell.length_b   1.000
_cell.length_c   1.000
_cell.angle_alpha   90.00
_cell.angle_beta   90.00
_cell.angle_gamma   90.00
#
_symmetry.space_group_name_H-M   'P 1'
#
loop_
_entity.id
_entity.type
_entity.pdbx_description
1 polymer ?
#
loop_
_entity_poly.entity_id
_entity_poly.type
_entity_poly.pdbx_seq_one_letter_code
_entity_poly.pdbx_strand_id
1 'polypeptide(L)'
;MVKAISYQEARKTCPTELVPYSSTEELEPLTDIIGQERALKALTFGLDIQEHGFNIFVAGLPGTGKKTAILTFLERKASEMPVPPDWCYVYNFEDKQKPKALSLPAGKGSQFVKDMERFVENMKKSLRAAFESEEYAEKREETLKKFETKKQELLKKVNQDAAEAGFALQRTQIGLLIIPVIDGKPISEQQFNMLPPKTREEIQRRREELQDELRSAFREIREVDRAAEAAVEKFNRGVAEFALEPLLEYLRERYGEYEGCAEYLDSVKKDILEN
;
A
#
# COMPACT_ATOMS: atom_id res chain seq x y z
N MET A 1 -57.37 36.38 61.77
CA MET A 1 -57.68 37.51 60.88
C MET A 1 -56.63 37.54 59.79
N VAL A 2 -57.03 37.48 58.52
CA VAL A 2 -56.11 37.65 57.39
C VAL A 2 -55.83 39.15 57.27
N LYS A 3 -54.55 39.55 57.33
CA LYS A 3 -54.15 40.96 57.14
C LYS A 3 -54.42 41.35 55.69
N ALA A 4 -55.27 42.34 55.46
CA ALA A 4 -55.50 42.87 54.14
C ALA A 4 -54.22 43.56 53.64
N ILE A 5 -53.77 43.19 52.44
CA ILE A 5 -52.64 43.83 51.74
C ILE A 5 -53.20 44.72 50.63
N SER A 6 -52.58 45.88 50.44
CA SER A 6 -52.91 46.81 49.36
C SER A 6 -52.39 46.31 48.01
N TYR A 7 -52.92 46.85 46.90
CA TYR A 7 -52.43 46.53 45.56
C TYR A 7 -50.95 46.90 45.36
N GLN A 8 -50.44 47.87 46.12
CA GLN A 8 -49.04 48.29 46.11
C GLN A 8 -48.15 47.26 46.82
N GLU A 9 -48.59 46.73 47.97
CA GLU A 9 -47.89 45.66 48.69
C GLU A 9 -47.96 44.30 47.96
N ALA A 10 -49.00 44.10 47.16
CA ALA A 10 -49.19 42.90 46.33
C ALA A 10 -48.42 42.95 45.00
N ARG A 11 -47.86 44.09 44.61
CA ARG A 11 -47.13 44.27 43.34
C ARG A 11 -45.63 44.40 43.59
N LYS A 12 -44.84 43.55 42.94
CA LYS A 12 -43.40 43.83 42.74
C LYS A 12 -43.24 44.81 41.58
N THR A 13 -42.50 45.88 41.80
CA THR A 13 -42.08 46.83 40.76
C THR A 13 -40.60 46.63 40.45
N CYS A 14 -40.23 46.77 39.18
CA CYS A 14 -38.84 46.86 38.76
C CYS A 14 -38.53 48.35 38.52
N PRO A 15 -37.61 48.97 39.28
CA PRO A 15 -37.19 50.35 39.03
C PRO A 15 -36.69 50.52 37.59
N THR A 16 -37.15 51.56 36.89
CA THR A 16 -36.76 51.84 35.50
C THR A 16 -35.29 52.24 35.38
N GLU A 17 -34.69 52.70 36.47
CA GLU A 17 -33.26 53.03 36.56
C GLU A 17 -32.36 51.80 36.38
N LEU A 18 -32.87 50.58 36.58
CA LEU A 18 -32.11 49.33 36.40
C LEU A 18 -31.92 48.94 34.92
N VAL A 19 -32.74 49.49 34.01
CA VAL A 19 -32.65 49.21 32.56
C VAL A 19 -32.75 50.54 31.82
N PRO A 20 -31.68 51.36 31.81
CA PRO A 20 -31.68 52.72 31.25
C PRO A 20 -31.57 52.72 29.71
N TYR A 21 -32.24 51.78 29.03
CA TYR A 21 -32.18 51.59 27.58
C TYR A 21 -33.57 51.72 26.98
N SER A 22 -33.66 52.35 25.80
CA SER A 22 -34.95 52.54 25.13
C SER A 22 -35.34 51.35 24.25
N SER A 23 -34.33 50.60 23.76
CA SER A 23 -34.49 49.42 22.93
C SER A 23 -33.51 48.30 23.33
N THR A 24 -33.89 47.04 23.10
CA THR A 24 -32.99 45.89 23.25
C THR A 24 -31.89 45.85 22.18
N GLU A 25 -32.00 46.65 21.12
CA GLU A 25 -30.96 46.82 20.10
C GLU A 25 -29.72 47.54 20.63
N GLU A 26 -29.86 48.30 21.72
CA GLU A 26 -28.77 49.02 22.39
C GLU A 26 -27.92 48.11 23.29
N LEU A 27 -28.33 46.84 23.45
CA LEU A 27 -27.70 45.89 24.37
C LEU A 27 -26.82 44.90 23.61
N GLU A 28 -25.60 44.71 24.11
CA GLU A 28 -24.77 43.58 23.68
C GLU A 28 -25.32 42.27 24.26
N PRO A 29 -25.48 41.22 23.43
CA PRO A 29 -25.92 39.92 23.92
C PRO A 29 -24.93 39.34 24.93
N LEU A 30 -25.44 38.89 26.07
CA LEU A 30 -24.65 38.14 27.03
C LEU A 30 -24.27 36.78 26.42
N THR A 31 -22.97 36.51 26.36
CA THR A 31 -22.41 35.26 25.85
C THR A 31 -22.08 34.25 26.97
N ASP A 32 -22.16 34.68 28.22
CA ASP A 32 -21.84 33.86 29.39
C ASP A 32 -23.06 33.12 29.96
N ILE A 33 -22.79 32.04 30.69
CA ILE A 33 -23.83 31.27 31.39
C ILE A 33 -24.24 32.02 32.67
N ILE A 34 -25.36 32.75 32.60
CA ILE A 34 -25.86 33.59 33.70
C ILE A 34 -26.37 32.74 34.86
N GLY A 35 -25.95 33.06 36.08
CA GLY A 35 -26.51 32.51 37.32
C GLY A 35 -26.20 31.02 37.57
N GLN A 36 -25.24 30.44 36.85
CA GLN A 36 -24.88 29.02 36.92
C GLN A 36 -23.38 28.82 37.24
N GLU A 37 -22.86 29.50 38.27
CA GLU A 37 -21.45 29.43 38.65
C GLU A 37 -20.96 27.99 38.90
N ARG A 38 -21.81 27.15 39.50
CA ARG A 38 -21.49 25.72 39.73
C ARG A 38 -21.29 24.98 38.42
N ALA A 39 -22.14 25.23 37.42
CA ALA A 39 -22.04 24.58 36.12
C ALA A 39 -20.79 25.04 35.36
N LEU A 40 -20.48 26.34 35.41
CA LEU A 40 -19.25 26.90 34.82
C LEU A 40 -17.99 26.28 35.45
N LYS A 41 -17.90 26.19 36.78
CA LYS A 41 -16.77 25.54 37.46
C LYS A 41 -16.61 24.07 37.06
N ALA A 42 -17.72 23.34 36.96
CA ALA A 42 -17.71 21.93 36.53
C ALA A 42 -17.27 21.77 35.07
N LEU A 43 -17.72 22.67 34.18
CA LEU A 43 -17.31 22.68 32.77
C LEU A 43 -15.82 23.01 32.63
N THR A 44 -15.33 24.05 33.29
CA THR A 44 -13.90 24.40 33.26
C THR A 44 -13.06 23.24 33.76
N PHE A 45 -13.37 22.72 34.95
CA PHE A 45 -12.66 21.58 35.52
C PHE A 45 -12.66 20.36 34.59
N GLY A 46 -13.83 19.98 34.06
CA GLY A 46 -13.95 18.81 33.20
C GLY A 46 -13.22 18.96 31.87
N LEU A 47 -13.16 20.18 31.30
CA LEU A 47 -12.48 20.45 30.03
C LEU A 47 -10.96 20.62 30.19
N ASP A 48 -10.47 20.80 31.41
CA ASP A 48 -9.04 20.89 31.69
C ASP A 48 -8.39 19.50 31.87
N ILE A 49 -9.20 18.45 32.07
CA ILE A 49 -8.75 17.05 32.11
C ILE A 49 -8.39 16.60 30.68
N GLN A 50 -7.14 16.19 30.46
CA GLN A 50 -6.64 15.76 29.14
C GLN A 50 -6.61 14.23 28.99
N GLU A 51 -6.83 13.49 30.07
CA GLU A 51 -6.80 12.04 30.11
C GLU A 51 -8.00 11.41 29.39
N HIS A 52 -7.74 10.31 28.69
CA HIS A 52 -8.80 9.53 28.07
C HIS A 52 -9.73 8.89 29.11
N GLY A 53 -11.01 8.79 28.76
CA GLY A 53 -12.05 8.17 29.59
C GLY A 53 -12.92 9.14 30.39
N PHE A 54 -12.57 10.43 30.41
CA PHE A 54 -13.39 11.47 31.02
C PHE A 54 -14.36 12.09 30.02
N ASN A 55 -15.62 12.17 30.40
CA ASN A 55 -16.68 12.77 29.60
C ASN A 55 -17.51 13.70 30.49
N ILE A 56 -18.02 14.80 29.93
CA ILE A 56 -18.90 15.74 30.63
C ILE A 56 -20.34 15.44 30.24
N PHE A 57 -21.20 15.21 31.23
CA PHE A 57 -22.64 15.09 31.06
C PHE A 57 -23.34 16.30 31.67
N VAL A 58 -24.24 16.93 30.92
CA VAL A 58 -24.97 18.13 31.37
C VAL A 58 -26.47 17.84 31.51
N ALA A 59 -26.99 18.05 32.72
CA ALA A 59 -28.38 17.86 33.09
C ALA A 59 -29.05 19.17 33.54
N GLY A 60 -30.36 19.28 33.34
CA GLY A 60 -31.17 20.38 33.88
C GLY A 60 -32.55 20.47 33.20
N LEU A 61 -33.44 21.30 33.74
CA LEU A 61 -34.83 21.41 33.28
C LEU A 61 -34.95 21.72 31.77
N PRO A 62 -35.93 21.16 31.05
CA PRO A 62 -36.22 21.53 29.67
C PRO A 62 -36.48 23.04 29.51
N GLY A 63 -36.21 23.60 28.32
CA GLY A 63 -36.48 25.01 28.01
C GLY A 63 -35.50 26.03 28.58
N THR A 64 -34.44 25.61 29.28
CA THR A 64 -33.45 26.50 29.92
C THR A 64 -32.29 26.94 29.01
N GLY A 65 -32.34 26.66 27.71
CA GLY A 65 -31.29 27.08 26.76
C GLY A 65 -29.91 26.40 26.94
N LYS A 66 -29.81 25.33 27.73
CA LYS A 66 -28.52 24.67 28.09
C LYS A 66 -27.61 24.39 26.90
N LYS A 67 -28.15 23.83 25.82
CA LYS A 67 -27.35 23.48 24.63
C LYS A 67 -26.66 24.72 24.05
N THR A 68 -27.41 25.80 23.86
CA THR A 68 -26.89 27.06 23.34
C THR A 68 -25.81 27.61 24.24
N ALA A 69 -26.09 27.72 25.55
CA ALA A 69 -25.12 28.20 26.54
C ALA A 69 -23.81 27.39 26.57
N ILE A 70 -23.91 26.06 26.50
CA ILE A 70 -22.73 25.17 26.50
C ILE A 70 -21.96 25.32 25.18
N LEU A 71 -22.63 25.34 24.02
CA LEU A 71 -21.94 25.47 22.73
C LEU A 71 -21.22 26.81 22.62
N THR A 72 -21.85 27.93 22.99
CA THR A 72 -21.21 29.24 23.00
C THR A 72 -19.98 29.27 23.90
N PHE A 73 -20.07 28.64 25.08
CA PHE A 73 -18.91 28.52 25.98
C PHE A 73 -17.78 27.67 25.37
N LEU A 74 -18.12 26.53 24.75
CA LEU A 74 -17.15 25.63 24.12
C LEU A 74 -16.48 26.27 22.89
N GLU A 75 -17.24 26.99 22.06
CA GLU A 75 -16.70 27.70 20.88
C GLU A 75 -15.67 28.75 21.29
N ARG A 76 -15.97 29.55 22.34
CA ARG A 76 -15.01 30.51 22.88
C ARG A 76 -13.75 29.81 23.39
N LYS A 77 -13.89 28.78 24.22
CA LYS A 77 -12.74 28.05 24.76
C LYS A 77 -11.91 27.39 23.65
N ALA A 78 -12.55 26.77 22.66
CA ALA A 78 -11.87 26.13 21.53
C ALA A 78 -11.11 27.14 20.66
N SER A 79 -11.60 28.37 20.52
CA SER A 79 -10.90 29.43 19.75
C SER A 79 -9.56 29.85 20.36
N GLU A 80 -9.35 29.59 21.65
CA GLU A 80 -8.12 29.86 22.39
C GLU A 80 -7.16 28.66 22.41
N MET A 81 -7.60 27.51 21.88
CA MET A 81 -6.84 26.26 21.88
C MET A 81 -6.06 26.06 20.58
N PRO A 82 -4.99 25.23 20.60
CA PRO A 82 -4.29 24.83 19.39
C PRO A 82 -5.23 24.18 18.38
N VAL A 83 -5.03 24.47 17.10
CA VAL A 83 -5.78 23.82 16.01
C VAL A 83 -5.51 22.32 16.06
N PRO A 84 -6.55 21.47 16.07
CA PRO A 84 -6.37 20.02 16.14
C PRO A 84 -5.62 19.49 14.90
N PRO A 85 -4.93 18.34 15.02
CA PRO A 85 -4.29 17.70 13.89
C PRO A 85 -5.31 17.24 12.85
N ASP A 86 -4.87 17.15 11.60
CA ASP A 86 -5.59 16.50 10.51
C ASP A 86 -5.47 14.97 10.68
N TRP A 87 -6.59 14.27 10.64
CA TRP A 87 -6.62 12.82 10.59
C TRP A 87 -6.90 12.33 9.17
N CYS A 88 -5.99 11.51 8.62
CA CYS A 88 -6.12 10.94 7.29
C CYS A 88 -6.21 9.42 7.36
N TYR A 89 -7.23 8.84 6.75
CA TYR A 89 -7.28 7.41 6.53
C TYR A 89 -6.48 7.05 5.28
N VAL A 90 -5.52 6.17 5.44
CA VAL A 90 -4.70 5.63 4.36
C VAL A 90 -4.98 4.15 4.14
N TYR A 91 -4.71 3.70 2.93
CA TYR A 91 -4.91 2.31 2.57
C TYR A 91 -3.95 1.41 3.35
N ASN A 92 -4.46 0.26 3.79
CA ASN A 92 -3.64 -0.75 4.44
C ASN A 92 -3.38 -1.90 3.47
N PHE A 93 -2.14 -1.99 2.99
CA PHE A 93 -1.72 -3.01 2.02
C PHE A 93 -1.70 -4.43 2.61
N GLU A 94 -1.59 -4.58 3.94
CA GLU A 94 -1.60 -5.87 4.63
C GLU A 94 -3.03 -6.39 4.87
N ASP A 95 -3.93 -5.50 5.28
CA ASP A 95 -5.34 -5.80 5.53
C ASP A 95 -6.25 -4.71 4.93
N LYS A 96 -6.73 -4.99 3.72
CA LYS A 96 -7.55 -4.08 2.91
C LYS A 96 -8.84 -3.62 3.60
N GLN A 97 -9.31 -4.35 4.61
CA GLN A 97 -10.54 -4.03 5.35
C GLN A 97 -10.29 -3.14 6.57
N LYS A 98 -9.02 -2.88 6.92
CA LYS A 98 -8.63 -2.10 8.10
C LYS A 98 -7.74 -0.92 7.71
N PRO A 99 -8.32 0.21 7.27
CA PRO A 99 -7.54 1.40 6.94
C PRO A 99 -6.72 1.87 8.15
N LYS A 100 -5.52 2.38 7.90
CA LYS A 100 -4.67 2.97 8.94
C LYS A 100 -4.98 4.47 9.05
N ALA A 101 -4.91 5.02 10.26
CA ALA A 101 -5.10 6.45 10.49
C ALA A 101 -3.73 7.11 10.70
N LEU A 102 -3.47 8.20 9.98
CA LEU A 102 -2.29 9.04 10.15
C LEU A 102 -2.70 10.36 10.80
N SER A 103 -1.92 10.81 11.78
CA SER A 103 -2.08 12.11 12.42
C SER A 103 -1.08 13.10 11.81
N LEU A 104 -1.58 14.17 11.21
CA LEU A 104 -0.77 15.19 10.56
C LEU A 104 -1.03 16.56 11.19
N PRO A 105 -0.08 17.50 11.16
CA PRO A 105 -0.35 18.86 11.62
C PRO A 105 -1.51 19.51 10.86
N ALA A 106 -2.18 20.47 11.50
CA ALA A 106 -3.34 21.16 10.92
C ALA A 106 -3.07 21.66 9.49
N GLY A 107 -3.95 21.29 8.56
CA GLY A 107 -3.86 21.63 7.14
C GLY A 107 -2.91 20.76 6.31
N LYS A 108 -2.03 19.94 6.92
CA LYS A 108 -1.09 19.06 6.21
C LYS A 108 -1.75 17.83 5.61
N GLY A 109 -2.89 17.38 6.13
CA GLY A 109 -3.64 16.25 5.56
C GLY A 109 -4.10 16.52 4.13
N SER A 110 -4.65 17.72 3.89
CA SER A 110 -5.06 18.13 2.55
C SER A 110 -3.87 18.26 1.56
N GLN A 111 -2.70 18.65 2.07
CA GLN A 111 -1.46 18.73 1.28
C GLN A 111 -0.95 17.33 0.94
N PHE A 112 -0.97 16.42 1.93
CA PHE A 112 -0.55 15.04 1.76
C PHE A 112 -1.37 14.33 0.67
N VAL A 113 -2.69 14.51 0.65
CA VAL A 113 -3.56 13.95 -0.40
C VAL A 113 -3.13 14.41 -1.79
N LYS A 114 -2.92 15.72 -1.99
CA LYS A 114 -2.50 16.29 -3.28
C LYS A 114 -1.11 15.81 -3.69
N ASP A 115 -0.19 15.70 -2.74
CA ASP A 115 1.16 15.22 -3.00
C ASP A 115 1.17 13.73 -3.37
N MET A 116 0.30 12.91 -2.74
CA MET A 116 0.11 11.51 -3.10
C MET A 116 -0.51 11.35 -4.50
N GLU A 117 -1.50 12.17 -4.88
CA GLU A 117 -2.06 12.18 -6.24
C GLU A 117 -0.96 12.50 -7.27
N ARG A 118 -0.16 13.54 -7.01
CA ARG A 118 0.96 13.92 -7.86
C ARG A 118 2.04 12.83 -7.93
N PHE A 119 2.32 12.18 -6.80
CA PHE A 119 3.23 11.03 -6.75
C PHE A 119 2.76 9.93 -7.70
N VAL A 120 1.48 9.56 -7.68
CA VAL A 120 0.92 8.53 -8.56
C VAL A 120 1.06 8.89 -10.03
N GLU A 121 0.78 10.14 -10.40
CA GLU A 121 0.95 10.60 -11.78
C GLU A 121 2.41 10.57 -12.24
N ASN A 122 3.33 11.05 -11.40
CA ASN A 122 4.75 11.11 -11.71
C ASN A 122 5.39 9.72 -11.75
N MET A 123 5.01 8.83 -10.83
CA MET A 123 5.42 7.44 -10.83
C MET A 123 5.12 6.79 -12.18
N LYS A 124 3.88 6.90 -12.68
CA LYS A 124 3.48 6.28 -13.95
C LYS A 124 4.34 6.76 -15.11
N LYS A 125 4.66 8.06 -15.15
CA LYS A 125 5.53 8.65 -16.18
C LYS A 125 6.98 8.18 -16.03
N SER A 126 7.50 8.17 -14.80
CA SER A 126 8.88 7.79 -14.51
C SER A 126 9.15 6.32 -14.79
N LEU A 127 8.28 5.42 -14.31
CA LEU A 127 8.37 3.99 -14.60
C LEU A 127 8.31 3.72 -16.10
N ARG A 128 7.37 4.35 -16.81
CA ARG A 128 7.26 4.20 -18.26
C ARG A 128 8.53 4.62 -18.98
N ALA A 129 9.06 5.80 -18.65
CA ALA A 129 10.30 6.30 -19.24
C ALA A 129 11.50 5.38 -18.93
N ALA A 130 11.58 4.83 -17.73
CA ALA A 130 12.64 3.90 -17.33
C ALA A 130 12.59 2.59 -18.15
N PHE A 131 11.41 1.99 -18.28
CA PHE A 131 11.22 0.73 -19.01
C PHE A 131 11.22 0.88 -20.54
N GLU A 132 10.94 2.08 -21.07
CA GLU A 132 11.05 2.38 -22.51
C GLU A 132 12.45 2.89 -22.92
N SER A 133 13.38 3.02 -21.97
CA SER A 133 14.73 3.52 -22.24
C SER A 133 15.61 2.51 -22.99
N GLU A 134 16.52 3.03 -23.83
CA GLU A 134 17.53 2.22 -24.53
C GLU A 134 18.48 1.54 -23.53
N GLU A 135 18.87 2.25 -22.46
CA GLU A 135 19.71 1.68 -21.39
C GLU A 135 19.05 0.47 -20.71
N TYR A 136 17.72 0.49 -20.51
CA TYR A 136 16.99 -0.67 -20.01
C TYR A 136 17.06 -1.84 -20.99
N ALA A 137 16.84 -1.59 -22.28
CA ALA A 137 16.86 -2.63 -23.31
C ALA A 137 18.25 -3.30 -23.39
N GLU A 138 19.32 -2.50 -23.41
CA GLU A 138 20.70 -2.98 -23.45
C GLU A 138 21.06 -3.83 -22.21
N LYS A 139 20.78 -3.32 -21.00
CA LYS A 139 21.08 -4.07 -19.76
C LYS A 139 20.26 -5.34 -19.62
N ARG A 140 19.01 -5.34 -20.11
CA ARG A 140 18.17 -6.54 -20.13
C ARG A 140 18.75 -7.60 -21.06
N GLU A 141 19.19 -7.20 -22.26
CA GLU A 141 19.86 -8.11 -23.19
C GLU A 141 21.16 -8.67 -22.60
N GLU A 142 21.99 -7.81 -21.99
CA GLU A 142 23.22 -8.25 -21.31
C GLU A 142 22.95 -9.26 -20.19
N THR A 143 21.88 -9.02 -19.41
CA THR A 143 21.45 -9.92 -18.33
C THR A 143 21.09 -11.30 -18.89
N LEU A 144 20.35 -11.36 -20.00
CA LEU A 144 19.91 -12.61 -20.62
C LEU A 144 21.03 -13.35 -21.35
N LYS A 145 21.96 -12.64 -21.99
CA LYS A 145 23.02 -13.20 -22.82
C LYS A 145 23.87 -14.26 -22.10
N LYS A 146 24.12 -14.07 -20.80
CA LYS A 146 24.88 -15.04 -19.97
C LYS A 146 24.13 -16.36 -19.82
N PHE A 147 22.81 -16.32 -19.64
CA PHE A 147 21.97 -17.50 -19.52
C PHE A 147 21.76 -18.19 -20.87
N GLU A 148 21.59 -17.42 -21.95
CA GLU A 148 21.50 -17.96 -23.31
C GLU A 148 22.76 -18.71 -23.71
N THR A 149 23.94 -18.13 -23.44
CA THR A 149 25.22 -18.78 -23.71
C THR A 149 25.34 -20.12 -22.96
N LYS A 150 25.06 -20.12 -21.65
CA LYS A 150 25.08 -21.34 -20.83
C LYS A 150 24.09 -22.40 -21.33
N LYS A 151 22.88 -21.97 -21.72
CA LYS A 151 21.85 -22.85 -22.28
C LYS A 151 22.29 -23.47 -23.60
N GLN A 152 22.91 -22.70 -24.48
CA GLN A 152 23.45 -23.19 -25.75
C GLN A 152 24.57 -24.21 -25.54
N GLU A 153 25.47 -23.98 -24.58
CA GLU A 153 26.53 -24.94 -24.21
C GLU A 153 25.96 -26.26 -23.71
N LEU A 154 24.96 -26.22 -22.81
CA LEU A 154 24.28 -27.42 -22.30
C LEU A 154 23.57 -28.18 -23.43
N LEU A 155 22.87 -27.48 -24.31
CA LEU A 155 22.21 -28.10 -25.46
C LEU A 155 23.21 -28.71 -26.44
N LYS A 156 24.36 -28.06 -26.65
CA LYS A 156 25.43 -28.59 -27.51
C LYS A 156 25.99 -29.89 -26.92
N LYS A 157 26.28 -29.90 -25.62
CA LYS A 157 26.74 -31.08 -24.90
C LYS A 157 25.74 -32.24 -25.00
N VAL A 158 24.46 -31.97 -24.72
CA VAL A 158 23.36 -32.94 -24.84
C VAL A 158 23.27 -33.56 -26.24
N ASN A 159 23.42 -32.76 -27.29
CA ASN A 159 23.41 -33.28 -28.67
C ASN A 159 24.67 -34.09 -29.00
N GLN A 160 25.83 -33.73 -28.44
CA GLN A 160 27.07 -34.49 -28.61
C GLN A 160 26.98 -35.85 -27.90
N ASP A 161 26.56 -35.87 -26.64
CA ASP A 161 26.41 -37.10 -25.85
C ASP A 161 25.44 -38.08 -26.54
N ALA A 162 24.32 -37.57 -27.07
CA ALA A 162 23.38 -38.39 -27.83
C ALA A 162 23.97 -38.92 -29.15
N ALA A 163 24.72 -38.10 -29.89
CA ALA A 163 25.36 -38.52 -31.14
C ALA A 163 26.43 -39.58 -30.90
N GLU A 164 27.25 -39.44 -29.84
CA GLU A 164 28.25 -40.43 -29.42
C GLU A 164 27.61 -41.76 -29.02
N ALA A 165 26.42 -41.72 -28.39
CA ALA A 165 25.62 -42.89 -28.07
C ALA A 165 24.92 -43.53 -29.29
N GLY A 166 24.99 -42.90 -30.48
CA GLY A 166 24.37 -43.39 -31.72
C GLY A 166 22.90 -42.98 -31.89
N PHE A 167 22.49 -41.84 -31.32
CA PHE A 167 21.14 -41.32 -31.39
C PHE A 167 21.09 -39.88 -31.91
N ALA A 168 19.98 -39.53 -32.52
CA ALA A 168 19.61 -38.16 -32.87
C ALA A 168 18.46 -37.70 -31.96
N LEU A 169 18.54 -36.45 -31.50
CA LEU A 169 17.49 -35.83 -30.70
C LEU A 169 16.62 -34.95 -31.58
N GLN A 170 15.32 -35.19 -31.57
CA GLN A 170 14.35 -34.37 -32.28
C GLN A 170 13.36 -33.74 -31.29
N ARG A 171 13.21 -32.41 -31.37
CA ARG A 171 12.14 -31.72 -30.63
C ARG A 171 10.80 -31.98 -31.31
N THR A 172 9.82 -32.33 -30.50
CA THR A 172 8.41 -32.49 -30.88
C THR A 172 7.54 -31.61 -29.98
N GLN A 173 6.26 -31.43 -30.32
CA GLN A 173 5.32 -30.66 -29.51
C GLN A 173 5.06 -31.27 -28.12
N ILE A 174 5.27 -32.59 -27.97
CA ILE A 174 4.99 -33.34 -26.75
C ILE A 174 6.29 -33.60 -25.95
N GLY A 175 7.45 -33.20 -26.47
CA GLY A 175 8.73 -33.35 -25.80
C GLY A 175 9.85 -33.75 -26.75
N LEU A 176 10.81 -34.51 -26.24
CA LEU A 176 12.00 -34.90 -26.98
C LEU A 176 11.86 -36.34 -27.49
N LEU A 177 12.11 -36.57 -28.78
CA LEU A 177 12.17 -37.90 -29.38
C LEU A 177 13.65 -38.31 -29.54
N ILE A 178 14.02 -39.44 -28.96
CA ILE A 178 15.35 -40.07 -29.14
C ILE A 178 15.22 -41.08 -30.29
N ILE A 179 15.93 -40.83 -31.38
CA ILE A 179 15.87 -41.62 -32.63
C ILE A 179 17.20 -42.35 -32.83
N PRO A 180 17.24 -43.68 -32.98
CA PRO A 180 18.46 -44.40 -33.28
C PRO A 180 19.04 -44.01 -34.64
N VAL A 181 20.37 -43.95 -34.74
CA VAL A 181 21.11 -43.68 -35.98
C VAL A 181 21.91 -44.91 -36.37
N ILE A 182 21.69 -45.45 -37.57
CA ILE A 182 22.40 -46.60 -38.14
C ILE A 182 22.96 -46.18 -39.51
N ASP A 183 24.23 -46.50 -39.78
CA ASP A 183 24.92 -46.10 -41.01
C ASP A 183 24.83 -44.59 -41.31
N GLY A 184 24.87 -43.77 -40.25
CA GLY A 184 24.77 -42.31 -40.33
C GLY A 184 23.38 -41.78 -40.65
N LYS A 185 22.33 -42.63 -40.67
CA LYS A 185 20.95 -42.22 -40.95
C LYS A 185 20.02 -42.52 -39.78
N PRO A 186 19.20 -41.54 -39.33
CA PRO A 186 18.12 -41.81 -38.39
C PRO A 186 17.14 -42.81 -39.00
N ILE A 187 16.77 -43.83 -38.23
CA ILE A 187 15.83 -44.88 -38.68
C ILE A 187 14.43 -44.68 -38.07
N SER A 188 13.40 -45.03 -38.82
CA SER A 188 12.01 -44.99 -38.33
C SER A 188 11.69 -46.17 -37.41
N GLU A 189 10.60 -46.10 -36.65
CA GLU A 189 10.15 -47.23 -35.82
C GLU A 189 9.91 -48.51 -36.64
N GLN A 190 9.42 -48.38 -37.88
CA GLN A 190 9.22 -49.52 -38.77
C GLN A 190 10.57 -50.19 -39.11
N GLN A 191 11.58 -49.40 -39.44
CA GLN A 191 12.93 -49.89 -39.73
C GLN A 191 13.59 -50.50 -38.49
N PHE A 192 13.39 -49.89 -37.32
CA PHE A 192 13.84 -50.43 -36.05
C PHE A 192 13.27 -51.82 -35.77
N ASN A 193 11.97 -52.03 -36.03
CA ASN A 193 11.30 -53.31 -35.82
C ASN A 193 11.77 -54.43 -36.76
N MET A 194 12.35 -54.09 -37.91
CA MET A 194 12.93 -55.04 -38.86
C MET A 194 14.35 -55.50 -38.46
N LEU A 195 14.96 -54.90 -37.43
CA LEU A 195 16.30 -55.27 -36.96
C LEU A 195 16.30 -56.63 -36.21
N PRO A 196 17.42 -57.36 -36.22
CA PRO A 196 17.58 -58.58 -35.45
C PRO A 196 17.27 -58.37 -33.95
N PRO A 197 16.68 -59.36 -33.24
CA PRO A 197 16.28 -59.22 -31.84
C PRO A 197 17.41 -58.73 -30.93
N LYS A 198 18.62 -59.29 -31.08
CA LYS A 198 19.81 -58.90 -30.29
C LYS A 198 20.19 -57.43 -30.50
N THR A 199 20.13 -56.94 -31.74
CA THR A 199 20.46 -55.55 -32.08
C THR A 199 19.41 -54.58 -31.52
N ARG A 200 18.13 -54.97 -31.53
CA ARG A 200 17.05 -54.19 -30.91
C ARG A 200 17.23 -54.07 -29.41
N GLU A 201 17.54 -55.16 -28.71
CA GLU A 201 17.79 -55.16 -27.27
C GLU A 201 18.97 -54.24 -26.89
N GLU A 202 20.06 -54.29 -27.67
CA GLU A 202 21.25 -53.47 -27.42
C GLU A 202 21.02 -51.96 -27.67
N ILE A 203 20.26 -51.60 -28.71
CA ILE A 203 19.85 -50.21 -28.95
C ILE A 203 18.90 -49.75 -27.84
N GLN A 204 17.95 -50.60 -27.42
CA GLN A 204 16.99 -50.26 -26.37
C GLN A 204 17.69 -50.00 -25.03
N ARG A 205 18.66 -50.83 -24.63
CA ARG A 205 19.45 -50.62 -23.40
C ARG A 205 20.19 -49.28 -23.42
N ARG A 206 20.90 -48.98 -24.52
CA ARG A 206 21.60 -47.70 -24.69
C ARG A 206 20.65 -46.50 -24.71
N ARG A 207 19.44 -46.68 -25.25
CA ARG A 207 18.40 -45.65 -25.25
C ARG A 207 17.94 -45.33 -23.84
N GLU A 208 17.76 -46.34 -22.98
CA GLU A 208 17.39 -46.16 -21.57
C GLU A 208 18.49 -45.45 -20.77
N GLU A 209 19.75 -45.88 -20.94
CA GLU A 209 20.93 -45.23 -20.33
C GLU A 209 21.01 -43.74 -20.73
N LEU A 210 20.89 -43.44 -22.03
CA LEU A 210 20.88 -42.06 -22.53
C LEU A 210 19.68 -41.27 -22.02
N GLN A 211 18.51 -41.90 -21.87
CA GLN A 211 17.29 -41.21 -21.41
C GLN A 211 17.45 -40.63 -20.00
N ASP A 212 18.15 -41.33 -19.09
CA ASP A 212 18.42 -40.85 -17.74
C ASP A 212 19.43 -39.69 -17.71
N GLU A 213 20.49 -39.76 -18.52
CA GLU A 213 21.46 -38.67 -18.67
C GLU A 213 20.81 -37.40 -19.25
N LEU A 214 20.01 -37.57 -20.31
CA LEU A 214 19.24 -36.49 -20.91
C LEU A 214 18.28 -35.86 -19.90
N ARG A 215 17.60 -36.67 -19.08
CA ARG A 215 16.70 -36.14 -18.03
C ARG A 215 17.44 -35.22 -17.06
N SER A 216 18.66 -35.56 -16.67
CA SER A 216 19.50 -34.71 -15.82
C SER A 216 19.88 -33.40 -16.51
N ALA A 217 20.35 -33.46 -17.75
CA ALA A 217 20.74 -32.27 -18.50
C ALA A 217 19.55 -31.33 -18.79
N PHE A 218 18.37 -31.87 -19.11
CA PHE A 218 17.16 -31.06 -19.27
C PHE A 218 16.69 -30.43 -17.96
N ARG A 219 16.93 -31.08 -16.81
CA ARG A 219 16.69 -30.44 -15.51
C ARG A 219 17.60 -29.23 -15.35
N GLU A 220 18.89 -29.35 -15.66
CA GLU A 220 19.83 -28.22 -15.59
C GLU A 220 19.42 -27.07 -16.52
N ILE A 221 18.98 -27.37 -17.75
CA ILE A 221 18.47 -26.35 -18.68
C ILE A 221 17.26 -25.61 -18.07
N ARG A 222 16.34 -26.33 -17.41
CA ARG A 222 15.19 -25.70 -16.71
C ARG A 222 15.62 -24.85 -15.51
N GLU A 223 16.67 -25.23 -14.80
CA GLU A 223 17.24 -24.37 -13.74
C GLU A 223 17.85 -23.09 -14.33
N VAL A 224 18.52 -23.18 -15.48
CA VAL A 224 19.04 -22.00 -16.20
C VAL A 224 17.91 -21.08 -16.64
N ASP A 225 16.82 -21.63 -17.18
CA ASP A 225 15.64 -20.85 -17.57
C ASP A 225 15.00 -20.13 -16.36
N ARG A 226 14.81 -20.83 -15.23
CA ARG A 226 14.31 -20.21 -14.00
C ARG A 226 15.24 -19.14 -13.43
N ALA A 227 16.54 -19.38 -13.48
CA ALA A 227 17.54 -18.40 -13.04
C ALA A 227 17.54 -17.16 -13.94
N ALA A 228 17.32 -17.32 -15.25
CA ALA A 228 17.20 -16.20 -16.18
C ALA A 228 15.95 -15.35 -15.89
N GLU A 229 14.80 -15.99 -15.66
CA GLU A 229 13.56 -15.31 -15.25
C GLU A 229 13.76 -14.52 -13.95
N ALA A 230 14.31 -15.16 -12.91
CA ALA A 230 14.59 -14.51 -11.64
C ALA A 230 15.59 -13.35 -11.75
N ALA A 231 16.59 -13.47 -12.64
CA ALA A 231 17.55 -12.40 -12.88
C ALA A 231 16.90 -11.18 -13.55
N VAL A 232 16.02 -11.41 -14.53
CA VAL A 232 15.25 -10.34 -15.18
C VAL A 232 14.28 -9.69 -14.20
N GLU A 233 13.57 -10.48 -13.38
CA GLU A 233 12.66 -9.94 -12.35
C GLU A 233 13.41 -9.06 -11.34
N LYS A 234 14.56 -9.53 -10.85
CA LYS A 234 15.42 -8.74 -9.96
C LYS A 234 15.93 -7.46 -10.62
N PHE A 235 16.32 -7.53 -11.90
CA PHE A 235 16.75 -6.37 -12.66
C PHE A 235 15.61 -5.35 -12.81
N ASN A 236 14.42 -5.81 -13.22
CA ASN A 236 13.24 -4.96 -13.36
C ASN A 236 12.87 -4.28 -12.04
N ARG A 237 12.93 -5.01 -10.93
CA ARG A 237 12.71 -4.45 -9.59
C ARG A 237 13.70 -3.33 -9.27
N GLY A 238 14.98 -3.51 -9.60
CA GLY A 238 16.00 -2.48 -9.41
C GLY A 238 15.79 -1.23 -10.28
N VAL A 239 15.33 -1.41 -11.51
CA VAL A 239 14.97 -0.30 -12.42
C VAL A 239 13.78 0.48 -11.87
N ALA A 240 12.74 -0.22 -11.44
CA ALA A 240 11.57 0.40 -10.81
C ALA A 240 11.95 1.14 -9.51
N GLU A 241 12.76 0.52 -8.66
CA GLU A 241 13.23 1.13 -7.42
C GLU A 241 14.01 2.42 -7.67
N PHE A 242 14.95 2.41 -8.62
CA PHE A 242 15.71 3.60 -8.99
C PHE A 242 14.82 4.73 -9.53
N ALA A 243 13.77 4.39 -10.30
CA ALA A 243 12.81 5.36 -10.81
C ALA A 243 11.90 5.94 -9.70
N LEU A 244 11.55 5.13 -8.69
CA LEU A 244 10.66 5.52 -7.59
C LEU A 244 11.36 6.30 -6.48
N GLU A 245 12.63 6.01 -6.20
CA GLU A 245 13.33 6.55 -5.02
C GLU A 245 13.28 8.08 -4.94
N PRO A 246 13.55 8.86 -6.02
CA PRO A 246 13.48 10.32 -5.95
C PRO A 246 12.07 10.85 -5.63
N LEU A 247 11.04 10.14 -6.09
CA LEU A 247 9.64 10.54 -5.86
C LEU A 247 9.20 10.24 -4.41
N LEU A 248 9.67 9.13 -3.85
CA LEU A 248 9.41 8.74 -2.48
C LEU A 248 10.20 9.60 -1.48
N GLU A 249 11.45 9.92 -1.81
CA GLU A 249 12.30 10.76 -0.96
C GLU A 249 11.68 12.14 -0.76
N TYR A 250 11.12 12.72 -1.82
CA TYR A 250 10.35 13.97 -1.73
C TYR A 250 9.19 13.90 -0.70
N LEU A 251 8.50 12.75 -0.62
CA LEU A 251 7.42 12.56 0.36
C LEU A 251 7.98 12.30 1.77
N ARG A 252 9.08 11.54 1.89
CA ARG A 252 9.74 11.26 3.16
C ARG A 252 10.31 12.52 3.80
N GLU A 253 10.94 13.40 3.03
CA GLU A 253 11.44 14.69 3.53
C GLU A 253 10.31 15.57 4.10
N ARG A 254 9.10 15.50 3.53
CA ARG A 254 7.97 16.35 3.93
C ARG A 254 7.11 15.76 5.03
N TYR A 255 7.04 14.43 5.12
CA TYR A 255 6.09 13.72 5.97
C TYR A 255 6.69 12.62 6.85
N GLY A 256 7.94 12.22 6.61
CA GLY A 256 8.57 11.06 7.27
C GLY A 256 8.78 11.21 8.77
N GLU A 257 8.80 12.44 9.28
CA GLU A 257 8.89 12.71 10.72
C GLU A 257 7.55 12.49 11.45
N TYR A 258 6.43 12.41 10.73
CA TYR A 258 5.12 12.19 11.34
C TYR A 258 4.87 10.69 11.56
N GLU A 259 4.22 10.38 12.68
CA GLU A 259 3.98 9.01 13.12
C GLU A 259 3.23 8.20 12.06
N GLY A 260 3.78 7.04 11.71
CA GLY A 260 3.20 6.12 10.72
C GLY A 260 3.35 6.53 9.25
N CYS A 261 3.77 7.77 8.94
CA CYS A 261 3.91 8.23 7.57
C CYS A 261 5.05 7.53 6.82
N ALA A 262 6.23 7.40 7.43
CA ALA A 262 7.36 6.71 6.83
C ALA A 262 7.03 5.23 6.51
N GLU A 263 6.44 4.53 7.48
CA GLU A 263 6.01 3.13 7.32
C GLU A 263 4.95 2.97 6.22
N TYR A 264 4.03 3.93 6.11
CA TYR A 264 3.05 3.94 5.03
C TYR A 264 3.72 4.13 3.66
N LEU A 265 4.66 5.07 3.51
CA LEU A 265 5.39 5.28 2.27
C LEU A 265 6.24 4.06 1.87
N ASP A 266 6.83 3.36 2.84
CA ASP A 266 7.54 2.11 2.60
C ASP A 266 6.59 0.99 2.16
N SER A 267 5.37 0.94 2.73
CA SER A 267 4.33 0.02 2.30
C SER A 267 3.87 0.30 0.87
N VAL A 268 3.73 1.58 0.50
CA VAL A 268 3.44 2.01 -0.88
C VAL A 268 4.56 1.57 -1.82
N LYS A 269 5.84 1.80 -1.47
CA LYS A 269 7.00 1.37 -2.27
C LYS A 269 6.96 -0.14 -2.50
N LYS A 270 6.73 -0.92 -1.43
CA LYS A 270 6.68 -2.37 -1.49
C LYS A 270 5.58 -2.86 -2.42
N ASP A 271 4.36 -2.34 -2.28
CA ASP A 271 3.22 -2.71 -3.12
C ASP A 271 3.49 -2.41 -4.61
N ILE A 272 4.07 -1.25 -4.93
CA ILE A 272 4.42 -0.90 -6.31
C ILE A 272 5.47 -1.87 -6.89
N LEU A 273 6.46 -2.28 -6.09
CA LEU A 273 7.52 -3.20 -6.54
C LEU A 273 7.08 -4.67 -6.65
N GLU A 274 5.92 -5.03 -6.08
CA GLU A 274 5.34 -6.37 -6.13
C GLU A 274 4.28 -6.54 -7.25
N ASN A 275 3.85 -5.44 -7.88
CA ASN A 275 2.88 -5.42 -9.00
C ASN A 275 3.56 -5.14 -10.34
#